data_AF-A0A2T3HKN0-F1
#
_entry.id   AF-A0A2T3HKN0-F1
#
_cell.length_a   1.000
_cell.length_b   1.000
_cell.length_c   1.000
_cell.angle_alpha   90.00
_cell.angle_beta   90.00
_cell.angle_gamma   90.00
#
_symmetry.space_group_name_H-M   'P 1'
#
loop_
_entity.id
_entity.type
_entity.pdbx_description
1 polymer ?
#
loop_
_entity_poly.entity_id
_entity_poly.type
_entity_poly.pdbx_seq_one_letter_code
_entity_poly.pdbx_strand_id
1 'polypeptide(L)'
;MDQNYKNHRQYVPAYHFVLLPLSLGGLVITVFDWWPAVQQHWLYALVFLLFLLTAYCLRSFALKVQDRVIRAEEGLRHYLLTGKPLPAALQLPQILALRFASDEEMPALAQRAVAENLSADQIKRAVKNWRADQLRA
;
A
#
# COMPACT_ATOMS: atom_id res chain seq x y z
N MET A 1 6.03 14.36 -13.93
CA MET A 1 7.04 13.63 -14.72
C MET A 1 6.32 12.48 -15.38
N ASP A 2 6.30 12.45 -16.70
CA ASP A 2 5.60 11.40 -17.44
C ASP A 2 6.41 10.10 -17.42
N GLN A 3 5.69 8.98 -17.38
CA GLN A 3 6.28 7.65 -17.37
C GLN A 3 6.67 7.26 -18.80
N ASN A 4 7.88 6.72 -18.97
CA ASN A 4 8.43 6.26 -20.24
C ASN A 4 9.32 5.03 -20.04
N TYR A 5 9.80 4.44 -21.14
CA TYR A 5 10.63 3.22 -21.08
C TYR A 5 11.88 3.37 -20.19
N LYS A 6 12.44 4.57 -20.02
CA LYS A 6 13.62 4.81 -19.18
C LYS A 6 13.31 4.84 -17.68
N ASN A 7 12.09 5.19 -17.27
CA ASN A 7 11.72 5.37 -15.86
C ASN A 7 10.51 4.54 -15.40
N HIS A 8 10.01 3.61 -16.22
CA HIS A 8 8.86 2.76 -15.87
C HIS A 8 9.14 1.83 -14.67
N ARG A 9 10.40 1.43 -14.49
CA ARG A 9 10.82 0.56 -13.38
C ARG A 9 10.85 1.34 -12.07
N GLN A 10 10.12 0.84 -11.09
CA GLN A 10 10.12 1.41 -9.74
C GLN A 10 11.05 0.61 -8.84
N TYR A 11 12.17 1.23 -8.44
CA TYR A 11 13.02 0.68 -7.39
C TYR A 11 12.53 1.15 -6.01
N VAL A 12 12.47 0.23 -5.05
CA VAL A 12 12.21 0.53 -3.65
C VAL A 12 13.57 0.56 -2.93
N PRO A 13 14.10 1.73 -2.53
CA PRO A 13 15.47 1.83 -2.05
C PRO A 13 15.79 0.94 -0.85
N ALA A 14 14.89 0.91 0.14
CA ALA A 14 15.04 0.07 1.33
C ALA A 14 15.14 -1.43 0.99
N TYR A 15 14.47 -1.88 -0.08
CA TYR A 15 14.51 -3.27 -0.51
C TYR A 15 15.74 -3.56 -1.39
N HIS A 16 15.89 -2.81 -2.50
CA HIS A 16 16.83 -3.15 -3.56
C HIS A 16 18.28 -2.77 -3.24
N PHE A 17 18.49 -1.70 -2.46
CA PHE A 17 19.83 -1.16 -2.20
C PHE A 17 20.28 -1.32 -0.75
N VAL A 18 19.40 -1.78 0.15
CA VAL A 18 19.73 -2.01 1.56
C VAL A 18 19.46 -3.46 1.96
N LEU A 19 18.20 -3.89 1.99
CA LEU A 19 17.84 -5.24 2.45
C LEU A 19 18.49 -6.33 1.59
N LEU A 20 18.29 -6.29 0.27
CA LEU A 20 18.78 -7.35 -0.62
C LEU A 20 20.32 -7.47 -0.60
N PRO A 21 21.12 -6.40 -0.76
CA PRO A 21 22.58 -6.51 -0.70
C PRO A 21 23.09 -6.95 0.68
N LEU A 22 22.53 -6.43 1.78
CA LEU A 22 22.95 -6.82 3.13
C LEU A 22 22.60 -8.28 3.43
N SER A 23 21.43 -8.76 3.01
CA SER A 23 21.06 -10.18 3.13
C SER A 23 21.99 -11.08 2.33
N LEU A 24 22.32 -10.71 1.09
CA LEU A 24 23.26 -11.48 0.25
C LEU A 24 24.67 -11.47 0.84
N GLY A 25 25.16 -10.32 1.28
CA GLY A 25 26.47 -10.21 1.93
C GLY A 25 26.55 -11.01 3.22
N GLY A 26 25.51 -10.93 4.05
CA GLY A 26 25.40 -11.73 5.27
C GLY A 26 25.41 -13.24 4.99
N LEU A 27 24.70 -13.69 3.96
CA LEU A 27 24.70 -15.09 3.53
C LEU A 27 26.08 -15.55 3.03
N VAL A 28 26.77 -14.73 2.23
CA VAL A 28 28.12 -15.05 1.76
C VAL A 28 29.07 -15.18 2.96
N ILE A 29 29.03 -14.24 3.89
CA ILE A 29 29.86 -14.30 5.11
C ILE A 29 29.59 -15.59 5.87
N THR A 30 28.33 -15.93 6.17
CA THR A 30 28.03 -17.14 6.97
C THR A 30 28.40 -18.44 6.28
N VAL A 31 28.41 -18.49 4.94
CA VAL A 31 28.81 -19.67 4.18
C VAL A 31 30.34 -19.85 4.13
N PHE A 32 31.10 -18.76 4.03
CA PHE A 32 32.57 -18.82 3.90
C PHE A 32 33.32 -18.65 5.23
N ASP A 33 32.64 -18.21 6.30
CA ASP A 33 33.26 -18.03 7.61
C ASP A 33 33.45 -19.39 8.32
N TRP A 34 34.56 -20.04 7.99
CA TRP A 34 35.01 -21.32 8.55
C TRP A 34 35.81 -21.14 9.86
N TRP A 35 35.94 -19.92 10.38
CA TRP A 35 36.90 -19.60 11.45
C TRP A 35 36.35 -19.89 12.87
N PRO A 36 36.98 -20.76 13.68
CA PRO A 36 36.39 -21.21 14.94
C PRO A 36 36.46 -20.24 16.15
N ALA A 37 36.78 -18.95 15.99
CA ALA A 37 37.31 -18.17 17.12
C ALA A 37 36.72 -16.78 17.40
N VAL A 38 35.76 -16.27 16.63
CA VAL A 38 35.16 -14.94 16.90
C VAL A 38 33.73 -15.10 17.42
N GLN A 39 33.41 -14.53 18.58
CA GLN A 39 32.03 -14.44 19.04
C GLN A 39 31.26 -13.50 18.10
N GLN A 40 30.42 -14.07 17.23
CA GLN A 40 29.69 -13.37 16.19
C GLN A 40 28.37 -12.74 16.67
N HIS A 41 28.31 -12.18 17.89
CA HIS A 41 27.05 -11.63 18.44
C HIS A 41 26.41 -10.53 17.57
N TRP A 42 27.23 -9.82 16.80
CA TRP A 42 26.77 -8.82 15.83
C TRP A 42 25.96 -9.42 14.67
N LEU A 43 26.18 -10.69 14.31
CA LEU A 43 25.37 -11.39 13.30
C LEU A 43 23.93 -11.58 13.77
N TYR A 44 23.70 -11.83 15.07
CA TYR A 44 22.34 -11.88 15.60
C TYR A 44 21.64 -10.53 15.47
N ALA A 45 22.32 -9.44 15.83
CA ALA A 45 21.78 -8.09 15.66
C ALA A 45 21.47 -7.78 14.18
N LEU A 46 22.37 -8.19 13.26
CA LEU A 46 22.15 -8.06 11.82
C LEU A 46 20.92 -8.85 11.35
N VAL A 47 20.76 -10.10 11.79
CA VAL A 47 19.59 -10.93 11.44
C VAL A 47 18.29 -10.29 11.93
N PHE A 48 18.24 -9.81 13.17
CA PHE A 48 17.05 -9.12 13.69
C PHE A 48 16.75 -7.83 12.92
N LEU A 49 17.78 -7.05 12.56
CA LEU A 49 17.61 -5.85 11.72
C LEU A 49 17.03 -6.21 10.34
N LEU A 50 17.59 -7.22 9.67
CA LEU A 50 17.11 -7.69 8.36
C LEU A 50 15.68 -8.23 8.45
N PHE A 51 15.34 -8.92 9.53
CA PHE A 51 13.97 -9.39 9.79
C PHE A 51 12.99 -8.22 9.91
N LEU A 52 13.32 -7.20 10.71
CA LEU A 52 12.48 -6.00 10.85
C LEU A 52 12.30 -5.24 9.52
N LEU A 53 13.39 -5.09 8.75
CA LEU A 53 13.33 -4.46 7.43
C LEU A 53 12.48 -5.27 6.43
N THR A 54 12.56 -6.60 6.48
CA THR A 54 11.73 -7.49 5.68
C THR A 54 10.26 -7.35 6.05
N ALA A 55 9.93 -7.40 7.35
CA ALA A 55 8.57 -7.22 7.83
C ALA A 55 7.99 -5.86 7.42
N TYR A 56 8.78 -4.78 7.53
CA TYR A 56 8.39 -3.45 7.09
C TYR A 56 8.10 -3.39 5.58
N CYS A 57 9.01 -3.92 4.74
CA CYS A 57 8.82 -3.94 3.29
C CYS A 57 7.58 -4.75 2.90
N LEU A 58 7.42 -5.95 3.47
CA LEU A 58 6.29 -6.82 3.18
C LEU A 58 4.95 -6.15 3.53
N ARG A 59 4.85 -5.55 4.73
CA ARG A 59 3.64 -4.82 5.13
C ARG A 59 3.36 -3.64 4.21
N SER A 60 4.38 -2.88 3.86
CA SER A 60 4.25 -1.71 2.97
C SER A 60 3.80 -2.09 1.55
N PHE A 61 4.28 -3.23 1.04
CA PHE A 61 3.88 -3.73 -0.28
C PHE A 61 2.46 -4.27 -0.27
N ALA A 62 2.08 -5.04 0.76
CA ALA A 62 0.73 -5.55 0.92
C ALA A 62 -0.31 -4.41 0.98
N LEU A 63 -0.04 -3.35 1.77
CA LEU A 63 -0.92 -2.17 1.87
C LEU A 63 -1.09 -1.47 0.52
N LYS A 64 -0.02 -1.30 -0.26
CA LYS A 64 -0.09 -0.68 -1.59
C LYS A 64 -0.90 -1.51 -2.59
N VAL A 65 -0.80 -2.83 -2.52
CA VAL A 65 -1.62 -3.72 -3.35
C VAL A 65 -3.08 -3.62 -2.94
N GLN A 66 -3.37 -3.64 -1.64
CA GLN A 66 -4.72 -3.48 -1.11
C GLN A 66 -5.36 -2.17 -1.57
N ASP A 67 -4.64 -1.04 -1.49
CA ASP A 67 -5.15 0.26 -1.94
C ASP A 67 -5.48 0.26 -3.45
N ARG A 68 -4.68 -0.42 -4.27
CA ARG A 68 -4.93 -0.59 -5.71
C ARG A 68 -6.17 -1.43 -5.97
N VAL A 69 -6.35 -2.51 -5.22
CA VAL A 69 -7.53 -3.37 -5.31
C VAL A 69 -8.78 -2.60 -4.91
N ILE A 70 -8.77 -1.90 -3.77
CA ILE A 70 -9.91 -1.08 -3.32
C ILE A 70 -10.26 -0.03 -4.39
N ARG A 71 -9.27 0.65 -4.97
CA ARG A 71 -9.53 1.62 -6.06
C ARG A 71 -10.23 0.97 -7.26
N ALA A 72 -9.83 -0.23 -7.64
CA ALA A 72 -10.45 -0.96 -8.75
C ALA A 72 -11.86 -1.43 -8.41
N GLU A 73 -12.06 -2.00 -7.22
CA GLU A 73 -13.35 -2.46 -6.72
C GLU A 73 -14.37 -1.32 -6.59
N GLU A 74 -13.98 -0.22 -5.94
CA GLU A 74 -14.83 0.96 -5.80
C GLU A 74 -15.10 1.65 -7.15
N GLY A 75 -14.12 1.62 -8.05
CA GLY A 75 -14.28 2.08 -9.42
C GLY A 75 -15.34 1.28 -10.19
N LEU A 76 -15.27 -0.05 -10.11
CA LEU A 76 -16.25 -0.96 -10.71
C LEU A 76 -17.62 -0.79 -10.04
N ARG A 77 -17.66 -0.70 -8.71
CA ARG A 77 -18.90 -0.49 -7.95
C ARG A 77 -19.62 0.79 -8.40
N HIS A 78 -18.90 1.90 -8.52
CA HIS A 78 -19.48 3.16 -9.01
C HIS A 78 -20.01 3.02 -10.43
N TYR A 79 -19.29 2.31 -11.29
CA TYR A 79 -19.75 2.03 -12.65
C TYR A 79 -21.02 1.20 -12.68
N LEU A 80 -21.12 0.15 -11.85
CA LEU A 80 -22.33 -0.68 -11.77
C LEU A 80 -23.55 0.10 -11.25
N LEU A 81 -23.36 1.02 -10.30
CA LEU A 81 -24.45 1.79 -9.71
C LEU A 81 -24.93 2.96 -10.59
N THR A 82 -24.04 3.55 -11.39
CA THR A 82 -24.32 4.81 -12.11
C THR A 82 -24.22 4.72 -13.62
N GLY A 83 -23.65 3.63 -14.15
CA GLY A 83 -23.26 3.49 -15.55
C GLY A 83 -22.07 4.38 -15.96
N LYS A 84 -21.42 5.07 -15.02
CA LYS A 84 -20.34 6.02 -15.27
C LYS A 84 -19.07 5.66 -14.47
N PRO A 85 -17.88 5.89 -15.04
CA PRO A 85 -16.64 5.65 -14.31
C PRO A 85 -16.58 6.56 -13.07
N LEU A 86 -15.87 6.09 -12.05
CA LEU A 86 -15.59 6.89 -10.86
C LEU A 86 -14.89 8.21 -11.27
N PRO A 87 -15.28 9.36 -10.70
CA PRO A 87 -14.69 10.64 -11.08
C PRO A 87 -13.16 10.64 -10.97
N ALA A 88 -12.47 10.99 -12.07
CA ALA A 88 -11.01 11.00 -12.13
C ALA A 88 -10.36 12.04 -11.20
N ALA A 89 -11.13 13.03 -10.74
CA ALA A 89 -10.70 14.04 -9.78
C ALA A 89 -10.56 13.51 -8.34
N LEU A 90 -11.13 12.33 -8.04
CA LEU A 90 -11.01 11.73 -6.71
C LEU A 90 -9.59 11.20 -6.47
N GLN A 91 -9.01 11.62 -5.36
CA GLN A 91 -7.74 11.14 -4.86
C GLN A 91 -7.91 9.78 -4.17
N LEU A 92 -6.85 8.97 -4.17
CA LEU A 92 -6.86 7.64 -3.55
C LEU A 92 -7.42 7.65 -2.11
N PRO A 93 -7.04 8.56 -1.18
CA PRO A 93 -7.60 8.57 0.17
C PRO A 93 -9.12 8.81 0.21
N GLN A 94 -9.66 9.60 -0.72
CA GLN A 94 -11.10 9.83 -0.83
C GLN A 94 -11.81 8.56 -1.30
N ILE A 95 -11.23 7.84 -2.28
CA ILE A 95 -11.75 6.55 -2.76
C ILE A 95 -11.77 5.52 -1.63
N LEU A 96 -10.68 5.43 -0.86
CA LEU A 96 -10.60 4.56 0.33
C LEU A 96 -11.63 4.93 1.41
N ALA A 97 -12.04 6.19 1.50
CA ALA A 97 -13.10 6.62 2.41
C ALA A 97 -14.50 6.24 1.90
N LEU A 98 -14.73 6.37 0.58
CA LEU A 98 -16.01 6.03 -0.06
C LEU A 98 -16.39 4.55 0.06
N ARG A 99 -15.42 3.65 0.28
CA ARG A 99 -15.69 2.22 0.50
C ARG A 99 -16.63 1.94 1.67
N PHE A 100 -16.68 2.85 2.65
CA PHE A 100 -17.54 2.73 3.82
C PHE A 100 -18.97 3.21 3.59
N ALA A 101 -19.23 3.92 2.49
CA ALA A 101 -20.58 4.35 2.13
C ALA A 101 -21.37 3.18 1.52
N SER A 102 -22.64 3.07 1.90
CA SER A 102 -23.58 2.15 1.27
C SER A 102 -23.74 2.44 -0.23
N ASP A 103 -24.33 1.50 -0.96
CA ASP A 103 -24.53 1.62 -2.41
C ASP A 103 -25.49 2.77 -2.77
N GLU A 104 -26.46 3.06 -1.91
CA GLU A 104 -27.40 4.17 -2.09
C GLU A 104 -26.72 5.54 -1.97
N GLU A 105 -25.76 5.67 -1.04
CA GLU A 105 -25.12 6.96 -0.74
C GLU A 105 -23.86 7.21 -1.58
N MET A 106 -23.16 6.15 -2.01
CA MET A 106 -21.85 6.30 -2.64
C MET A 106 -21.84 7.19 -3.88
N PRO A 107 -22.76 7.05 -4.86
CA PRO A 107 -22.74 7.91 -6.05
C PRO A 107 -22.85 9.41 -5.74
N ALA A 108 -23.80 9.77 -4.85
CA ALA A 108 -24.02 11.15 -4.46
C ALA A 108 -22.84 11.68 -3.64
N LEU A 109 -22.28 10.86 -2.74
CA LEU A 109 -21.14 11.25 -1.92
C LEU A 109 -19.86 11.40 -2.73
N ALA A 110 -19.65 10.58 -3.76
CA ALA A 110 -18.53 10.69 -4.69
C ALA A 110 -18.58 12.00 -5.49
N GLN A 111 -19.77 12.39 -5.99
CA GLN A 111 -19.93 13.68 -6.67
C GLN A 111 -19.71 14.85 -5.73
N ARG A 112 -20.28 14.79 -4.51
CA ARG A 112 -20.10 15.82 -3.51
C ARG A 112 -18.65 15.98 -3.07
N ALA A 113 -17.92 14.86 -2.93
CA ALA A 113 -16.49 14.86 -2.62
C ALA A 113 -15.66 15.60 -3.67
N VAL A 114 -16.02 15.50 -4.95
CA VAL A 114 -15.37 16.25 -6.03
C VAL A 114 -15.81 17.72 -6.02
N ALA A 115 -17.10 18.00 -5.89
CA ALA A 115 -17.65 19.36 -5.96
C ALA A 115 -17.18 20.25 -4.81
N GLU A 116 -17.14 19.70 -3.59
CA GLU A 116 -16.76 20.41 -2.37
C GLU A 116 -15.30 20.17 -1.97
N ASN A 117 -14.55 19.38 -2.75
CA ASN A 117 -13.17 19.01 -2.47
C ASN A 117 -12.97 18.41 -1.05
N LEU A 118 -13.84 17.47 -0.67
CA LEU A 118 -13.89 16.91 0.68
C LEU A 118 -12.65 16.07 0.98
N SER A 119 -12.08 16.23 2.17
CA SER A 119 -11.05 15.32 2.68
C SER A 119 -11.63 13.92 2.96
N ALA A 120 -10.75 12.91 2.98
CA ALA A 120 -11.13 11.53 3.34
C ALA A 120 -11.84 11.45 4.72
N ASP A 121 -11.47 12.31 5.67
CA ASP A 121 -12.15 12.35 6.98
C ASP A 121 -13.55 12.94 6.89
N GLN A 122 -13.73 14.02 6.13
CA GLN A 122 -15.05 14.62 5.88
C GLN A 122 -15.98 13.65 5.15
N ILE A 123 -15.47 12.86 4.20
CA ILE A 123 -16.24 11.80 3.52
C ILE A 123 -16.72 10.77 4.54
N LYS A 124 -15.82 10.22 5.38
CA LYS A 124 -16.20 9.23 6.41
C LYS A 124 -17.25 9.79 7.38
N ARG A 125 -17.12 11.06 7.81
CA ARG A 125 -18.09 11.71 8.71
C ARG A 125 -19.45 11.93 8.05
N ALA A 126 -19.48 12.04 6.73
CA ALA A 126 -20.70 12.24 5.96
C ALA A 126 -21.48 10.94 5.66
N VAL A 127 -20.86 9.77 5.86
CA VAL A 127 -21.52 8.46 5.69
C VAL A 127 -22.58 8.29 6.78
N LYS A 128 -23.82 8.03 6.39
CA LYS A 128 -24.91 7.71 7.34
C LYS A 128 -25.05 6.21 7.49
N ASN A 129 -25.08 5.49 6.37
CA ASN A 129 -25.24 4.05 6.33
C ASN A 129 -23.90 3.37 6.08
N TRP A 130 -23.27 2.91 7.17
CA TRP A 130 -21.94 2.31 7.13
C TRP A 130 -21.99 0.90 6.55
N ARG A 131 -21.24 0.70 5.47
CA ARG A 131 -20.94 -0.62 4.94
C ARG A 131 -19.79 -1.23 5.74
N ALA A 132 -20.00 -2.44 6.24
CA ALA A 132 -18.96 -3.19 6.92
C ALA A 132 -17.85 -3.59 5.94
N ASP A 133 -16.61 -3.25 6.28
CA ASP A 133 -15.42 -3.73 5.60
C ASP A 133 -14.92 -4.98 6.35
N GLN A 134 -15.34 -6.16 5.89
CA GLN A 134 -15.06 -7.45 6.53
C GLN A 134 -13.77 -8.12 6.06
N LEU A 135 -13.22 -7.69 4.92
CA LEU A 135 -11.99 -8.24 4.33
C LEU A 135 -10.75 -7.44 4.78
N ARG A 136 -10.65 -7.17 6.09
CA ARG A 136 -9.50 -6.48 6.67
C ARG A 136 -8.35 -7.47 6.91
N ALA A 137 -7.13 -7.08 6.51
CA ALA A 137 -5.88 -7.80 6.78
C ALA A 137 -4.73 -6.86 7.24
#